data_AF-A0A915MQ67-F1
#
_entry.id   AF-A0A915MQ67-F1
#
_cell.length_a   1.000
_cell.length_b   1.000
_cell.length_c   1.000
_cell.angle_alpha   90.00
_cell.angle_beta   90.00
_cell.angle_gamma   90.00
#
_symmetry.space_group_name_H-M   'P 1'
#
loop_
_entity.id
_entity.type
_entity.pdbx_description
1 polymer ?
#
loop_
_entity_poly.entity_id
_entity_poly.type
_entity_poly.pdbx_seq_one_letter_code
_entity_poly.pdbx_strand_id
1 'polypeptide(L)'
;KFHATRKSILEIEYYGEEGTGLGPTLEFFALIATEFQRKDLCMWLCDDEEDASLNKNSSIQSSDSSSTILNPCCKPPGYYVHSVGGLFPAPWPTIRNCVDDFSKQLELFQLFGVFIAKAIQDDRLVDLPLSPVFLKLILSSELNSSSSSIDSVLDLDDFMQIFPEKAKLLKSLIEYNLKIKELNNKEDSEKILLQFGDSECSLEDLSLTFAVNPPSKVFPYLHAELIENGLNIDVTLENV
;
A
#
# COMPACT_ATOMS: atom_id res chain seq x y z
N LYS A 1 -7.65 -3.36 -25.05
CA LYS A 1 -8.41 -2.09 -25.17
C LYS A 1 -7.36 -0.98 -25.34
N PHE A 2 -7.43 -0.16 -26.39
CA PHE A 2 -6.49 0.97 -26.53
C PHE A 2 -6.86 2.07 -25.53
N HIS A 3 -5.87 2.78 -24.97
CA HIS A 3 -6.09 3.88 -24.03
C HIS A 3 -6.62 5.15 -24.73
N ALA A 4 -6.42 5.27 -26.04
CA ALA A 4 -6.99 6.34 -26.87
C ALA A 4 -7.19 5.88 -28.33
N THR A 5 -8.19 6.46 -29.00
CA THR A 5 -8.45 6.24 -30.44
C THR A 5 -7.42 6.94 -31.33
N ARG A 6 -6.74 7.98 -30.81
CA ARG A 6 -5.72 8.77 -31.51
C ARG A 6 -4.47 8.90 -30.66
N LYS A 7 -3.31 8.93 -31.31
CA LYS A 7 -2.00 9.04 -30.68
C LYS A 7 -1.45 10.47 -30.64
N SER A 8 -2.32 11.48 -30.65
CA SER A 8 -1.91 12.89 -30.60
C SER A 8 -1.33 13.26 -29.24
N ILE A 9 -0.32 14.12 -29.22
CA ILE A 9 0.22 14.73 -28.00
C ILE A 9 -0.90 15.51 -27.31
N LEU A 10 -1.00 15.39 -25.98
CA LEU A 10 -1.99 16.13 -25.21
C LEU A 10 -1.53 17.58 -25.02
N GLU A 11 -2.44 18.51 -25.27
CA GLU A 11 -2.29 19.93 -24.97
C GLU A 11 -3.46 20.33 -24.08
N ILE A 12 -3.16 21.02 -22.97
CA ILE A 12 -4.14 21.39 -21.96
C ILE A 12 -4.29 22.91 -21.93
N GLU A 13 -5.54 23.33 -21.79
CA GLU A 13 -5.95 24.71 -21.53
C GLU A 13 -6.84 24.67 -20.28
N TYR A 14 -6.60 25.59 -19.35
CA TYR A 14 -7.44 25.75 -18.17
C TYR A 14 -8.54 26.77 -18.44
N TYR A 15 -9.78 26.38 -18.17
CA TYR A 15 -10.92 27.25 -18.40
C TYR A 15 -10.82 28.52 -17.56
N GLY A 16 -10.73 29.68 -18.23
CA GLY A 16 -10.65 30.98 -17.57
C GLY A 16 -9.24 31.45 -17.23
N GLU A 17 -8.19 30.72 -17.64
CA GLU A 17 -6.79 31.14 -17.49
C GLU A 17 -6.18 31.53 -18.84
N GLU A 18 -5.34 32.57 -18.85
CA GLU A 18 -4.61 32.97 -20.05
C GLU A 18 -3.35 32.10 -20.20
N GLY A 19 -3.32 31.22 -21.19
CA GLY A 19 -2.14 30.45 -21.53
C GLY A 19 -2.47 29.10 -22.16
N THR A 20 -1.69 28.71 -23.16
CA THR A 20 -1.75 27.38 -23.77
C THR A 20 -0.35 26.79 -23.94
N GLY A 21 -0.28 25.49 -24.25
CA GLY A 21 0.97 24.81 -24.58
C GLY A 21 1.60 24.04 -23.40
N LEU A 22 2.93 24.05 -23.34
CA LEU A 22 3.69 23.10 -22.54
C LEU A 22 3.51 23.29 -21.03
N GLY A 23 3.52 24.55 -20.56
CA GLY A 23 3.40 24.89 -19.13
C GLY A 23 2.12 24.35 -18.50
N PRO A 24 0.92 24.78 -18.97
CA PRO A 24 -0.36 24.26 -18.49
C PRO A 24 -0.48 22.74 -18.58
N THR A 25 0.12 22.14 -19.63
CA THR A 25 0.10 20.68 -19.75
C THR A 25 0.99 19.99 -18.70
N LEU A 26 2.18 20.52 -18.39
CA LEU A 26 3.03 19.96 -17.33
C LEU A 26 2.37 20.08 -15.96
N GLU A 27 1.71 21.22 -15.71
CA GLU A 27 0.92 21.42 -14.51
C GLU A 27 -0.22 20.39 -14.40
N PHE A 28 -0.93 20.11 -15.49
CA PHE A 28 -1.97 19.08 -15.52
C PHE A 28 -1.44 17.71 -15.10
N PHE A 29 -0.30 17.27 -15.65
CA PHE A 29 0.30 15.99 -15.25
C PHE A 29 0.70 16.00 -13.76
N ALA A 30 1.29 17.09 -13.27
CA ALA A 30 1.69 17.21 -11.86
C ALA A 30 0.48 17.19 -10.90
N LEU A 31 -0.59 17.92 -11.24
CA LEU A 31 -1.82 17.98 -10.44
C LEU A 31 -2.52 16.62 -10.40
N ILE A 32 -2.67 15.96 -11.54
CA ILE A 32 -3.31 14.64 -11.60
C ILE A 32 -2.48 13.59 -10.84
N ALA A 33 -1.15 13.61 -10.99
CA ALA A 33 -0.25 12.73 -10.24
C ALA A 33 -0.38 12.92 -8.72
N THR A 34 -0.48 14.17 -8.29
CA THR A 34 -0.68 14.51 -6.88
C THR A 34 -2.07 14.05 -6.41
N GLU A 35 -3.13 14.31 -7.18
CA GLU A 35 -4.50 13.93 -6.81
C GLU A 35 -4.71 12.42 -6.75
N PHE A 36 -4.00 11.63 -7.56
CA PHE A 36 -4.02 10.16 -7.44
C PHE A 36 -3.55 9.69 -6.07
N GLN A 37 -2.73 10.45 -5.36
CA GLN A 37 -2.18 10.07 -4.04
C GLN A 37 -3.14 10.35 -2.89
N ARG A 38 -4.36 10.82 -3.13
CA ARG A 38 -5.30 11.14 -2.04
C ARG A 38 -5.72 9.92 -1.23
N LYS A 39 -5.76 10.07 0.10
CA LYS A 39 -6.19 8.99 1.02
C LYS A 39 -7.65 8.58 0.77
N ASP A 40 -8.53 9.56 0.51
CA ASP A 40 -9.97 9.34 0.35
C ASP A 40 -10.38 8.64 -0.96
N LEU A 41 -9.43 8.43 -1.89
CA LEU A 41 -9.66 7.61 -3.08
C LEU A 41 -9.63 6.12 -2.77
N CYS A 42 -9.08 5.73 -1.63
CA CYS A 42 -8.93 4.34 -1.19
C CYS A 42 -8.17 3.44 -2.19
N MET A 43 -7.24 4.02 -2.94
CA MET A 43 -6.43 3.29 -3.93
C MET A 43 -5.19 2.64 -3.30
N TRP A 44 -4.54 3.34 -2.37
CA TRP A 44 -3.21 2.97 -1.88
C TRP A 44 -3.23 2.59 -0.41
N LEU A 45 -2.34 1.68 -0.05
CA LEU A 45 -2.05 1.27 1.30
C LEU A 45 -1.75 2.51 2.16
N CYS A 46 -2.48 2.66 3.27
CA CYS A 46 -2.16 3.67 4.29
C CYS A 46 -1.94 2.97 5.62
N ASP A 47 -0.70 2.99 6.09
CA ASP A 47 -0.30 2.52 7.42
C ASP A 47 0.05 3.67 8.37
N ASP A 48 0.21 4.90 7.85
CA ASP A 48 0.45 6.13 8.60
C ASP A 48 -0.31 6.14 9.95
N GLU A 49 0.42 6.33 11.03
CA GLU A 49 -0.18 6.81 12.27
C GLU A 49 -0.74 8.21 11.97
N GLU A 50 -2.03 8.44 12.22
CA GLU A 50 -2.55 9.80 12.15
C GLU A 50 -1.69 10.66 13.08
N ASP A 51 -0.92 11.59 12.51
CA ASP A 51 -0.09 12.53 13.26
C ASP A 51 -0.99 13.49 14.06
N ALA A 52 -1.62 12.97 15.11
CA ALA A 52 -2.28 13.74 16.16
C ALA A 52 -1.27 14.62 16.93
N SER A 53 0.03 14.45 16.67
CA SER A 53 1.15 15.15 17.29
C SER A 53 1.47 16.52 16.65
N LEU A 54 1.13 16.74 15.38
CA LEU A 54 1.39 18.02 14.69
C LEU A 54 0.33 19.10 14.97
N ASN A 55 -0.84 18.72 15.51
CA ASN A 55 -1.94 19.64 15.82
C ASN A 55 -1.85 20.34 17.18
N LYS A 56 -0.77 20.16 17.96
CA LYS A 56 -0.64 20.82 19.28
C LYS A 56 0.52 21.82 19.43
N ASN A 57 1.48 21.87 18.49
CA ASN A 57 2.70 22.67 18.67
C ASN A 57 2.92 23.79 17.63
N SER A 58 1.92 24.18 16.84
CA SER A 58 1.96 25.38 15.97
C SER A 58 1.47 26.65 16.69
N SER A 59 1.74 26.77 17.99
CA SER A 59 1.48 27.97 18.80
C SER A 59 2.77 28.55 19.41
N ILE A 60 3.91 28.43 18.72
CA ILE A 60 5.12 29.19 19.06
C ILE A 60 5.37 30.25 17.99
N GLN A 61 4.94 31.44 18.36
CA GLN A 61 5.30 32.79 17.89
C GLN A 61 6.54 32.86 16.99
N SER A 62 6.32 33.12 15.69
CA SER A 62 7.21 33.95 14.88
C SER A 62 6.47 35.24 14.54
N SER A 63 6.91 36.30 15.19
CA SER A 63 6.51 37.68 14.97
C SER A 63 7.07 38.15 13.63
N ASP A 64 6.35 37.94 12.55
CA ASP A 64 6.46 38.76 11.35
C ASP A 64 5.07 39.05 10.81
N SER A 65 4.62 40.27 11.07
CA SER A 65 3.34 40.81 10.60
C SER A 65 3.40 41.05 9.10
N SER A 66 3.01 40.05 8.30
CA SER A 66 2.58 40.23 6.92
C SER A 66 1.59 39.12 6.56
N SER A 67 0.32 39.42 6.86
CA SER A 67 -0.90 38.81 6.31
C SER A 67 -0.89 37.30 6.08
N THR A 68 -1.53 36.62 7.02
CA THR A 68 -2.30 35.38 6.84
C THR A 68 -3.17 35.46 5.57
N ILE A 69 -2.60 35.12 4.42
CA ILE A 69 -3.35 34.58 3.29
C ILE A 69 -3.15 33.08 3.42
N LEU A 70 -4.12 32.40 4.04
CA LEU A 70 -4.28 30.97 3.84
C LEU A 70 -4.40 30.78 2.33
N ASN A 71 -3.36 30.28 1.68
CA ASN A 71 -3.47 29.81 0.30
C ASN A 71 -4.57 28.73 0.31
N PRO A 72 -5.72 28.93 -0.36
CA PRO A 72 -6.80 27.94 -0.41
C PRO A 72 -6.36 26.61 -1.04
N CYS A 73 -5.19 26.60 -1.69
CA CYS A 73 -4.61 25.43 -2.36
C CYS A 73 -3.76 24.52 -1.45
N CYS A 74 -3.40 24.92 -0.22
CA CYS A 74 -2.60 24.08 0.66
C CYS A 74 -3.49 23.05 1.36
N LYS A 75 -3.44 21.80 0.88
CA LYS A 75 -4.15 20.67 1.50
C LYS A 75 -3.65 20.43 2.93
N PRO A 76 -4.51 19.98 3.87
CA PRO A 76 -4.10 19.74 5.24
C PRO A 76 -3.06 18.60 5.34
N PRO A 77 -2.25 18.55 6.41
CA PRO A 77 -1.41 17.40 6.71
C PRO A 77 -2.22 16.10 6.69
N GLY A 78 -1.67 15.05 6.09
CA GLY A 78 -2.34 13.76 5.95
C GLY A 78 -3.38 13.67 4.81
N TYR A 79 -3.51 14.68 3.94
CA TYR A 79 -4.44 14.61 2.79
C TYR A 79 -4.01 13.60 1.72
N TYR A 80 -2.70 13.44 1.50
CA TYR A 80 -2.11 12.49 0.55
C TYR A 80 -1.48 11.30 1.31
N VAL A 81 -1.47 10.14 0.68
CA VAL A 81 -0.76 8.94 1.15
C VAL A 81 0.73 9.25 1.19
N HIS A 82 1.36 8.99 2.32
CA HIS A 82 2.81 8.92 2.42
C HIS A 82 3.17 7.48 2.77
N SER A 83 4.17 6.92 2.10
CA SER A 83 4.68 5.58 2.40
C SER A 83 6.15 5.54 2.06
N VAL A 84 6.96 5.08 3.00
CA VAL A 84 8.42 4.97 2.83
C VAL A 84 8.75 4.01 1.68
N GLY A 85 7.94 2.97 1.49
CA GLY A 85 8.08 1.99 0.41
C GLY A 85 7.40 2.40 -0.90
N GLY A 86 6.86 3.62 -0.98
CA GLY A 86 6.06 4.10 -2.11
C GLY A 86 4.61 3.61 -2.10
N LEU A 87 3.83 4.09 -3.06
CA LEU A 87 2.44 3.74 -3.28
C LEU A 87 2.34 2.27 -3.67
N PHE A 88 1.72 1.48 -2.81
CA PHE A 88 1.33 0.11 -3.07
C PHE A 88 -0.20 0.01 -3.00
N PRO A 89 -0.88 -0.74 -3.89
CA PRO A 89 -2.33 -0.85 -3.85
C PRO A 89 -2.87 -1.30 -2.49
N ALA A 90 -3.93 -0.65 -2.02
CA ALA A 90 -4.61 -1.09 -0.80
C ALA A 90 -5.30 -2.44 -1.07
N PRO A 91 -5.03 -3.49 -0.28
CA PRO A 91 -5.72 -4.76 -0.43
C PRO A 91 -7.19 -4.59 -0.03
N TRP A 92 -8.09 -4.98 -0.93
CA TRP A 92 -9.51 -4.85 -0.71
C TRP A 92 -10.00 -5.90 0.30
N PRO A 93 -10.85 -5.53 1.29
CA PRO A 93 -11.42 -6.51 2.20
C PRO A 93 -12.38 -7.46 1.47
N THR A 94 -12.07 -8.76 1.49
CA THR A 94 -12.95 -9.82 0.97
C THR A 94 -14.12 -10.13 1.92
N ILE A 95 -14.52 -9.22 2.79
CA ILE A 95 -15.62 -9.46 3.74
C ILE A 95 -16.92 -9.58 2.95
N ARG A 96 -17.46 -10.81 2.94
CA ARG A 96 -18.65 -11.24 2.17
C ARG A 96 -19.92 -10.41 2.39
N ASN A 97 -19.93 -9.52 3.38
CA ASN A 97 -21.08 -8.69 3.77
C ASN A 97 -20.88 -7.18 3.54
N CYS A 98 -19.72 -6.74 3.03
CA CYS A 98 -19.53 -5.34 2.65
C CYS A 98 -19.97 -5.18 1.19
N VAL A 99 -21.17 -4.62 1.02
CA VAL A 99 -21.85 -4.39 -0.27
C VAL A 99 -21.28 -3.17 -1.01
N ASP A 100 -20.15 -2.63 -0.54
CA ASP A 100 -19.54 -1.45 -1.16
C ASP A 100 -18.89 -1.87 -2.49
N ASP A 101 -19.39 -1.25 -3.55
CA ASP A 101 -19.03 -1.55 -4.92
C ASP A 101 -17.59 -1.08 -5.21
N PHE A 102 -16.66 -2.04 -5.30
CA PHE A 102 -15.26 -1.81 -5.72
C PHE A 102 -15.14 -1.17 -7.11
N SER A 103 -16.24 -1.04 -7.85
CA SER A 103 -16.27 -0.43 -9.18
C SER A 103 -15.61 0.95 -9.23
N LYS A 104 -15.77 1.79 -8.20
CA LYS A 104 -15.14 3.13 -8.20
C LYS A 104 -13.61 3.04 -8.16
N GLN A 105 -13.04 2.19 -7.30
CA GLN A 105 -11.59 1.99 -7.22
C GLN A 105 -11.06 1.35 -8.49
N LEU A 106 -11.81 0.42 -9.09
CA LEU A 106 -11.46 -0.18 -10.36
C LEU A 106 -11.43 0.86 -11.49
N GLU A 107 -12.41 1.76 -11.55
CA GLU A 107 -12.43 2.89 -12.50
C GLU A 107 -11.25 3.84 -12.28
N LEU A 108 -10.90 4.12 -11.02
CA LEU A 108 -9.74 4.95 -10.67
C LEU A 108 -8.43 4.28 -11.11
N PHE A 109 -8.24 2.98 -10.90
CA PHE A 109 -7.07 2.25 -11.39
C PHE A 109 -7.03 2.18 -12.92
N GLN A 110 -8.18 2.05 -13.57
CA GLN A 110 -8.26 2.14 -15.03
C GLN A 110 -7.83 3.52 -15.52
N LEU A 111 -8.32 4.60 -14.89
CA LEU A 111 -7.93 5.97 -15.21
C LEU A 111 -6.44 6.21 -14.96
N PHE A 112 -5.92 5.72 -13.84
CA PHE A 112 -4.50 5.75 -13.49
C PHE A 112 -3.65 5.08 -14.58
N GLY A 113 -4.02 3.87 -15.01
CA GLY A 113 -3.32 3.17 -16.08
C GLY A 113 -3.33 3.93 -17.41
N VAL A 114 -4.47 4.55 -17.78
CA VAL A 114 -4.57 5.40 -18.97
C VAL A 114 -3.68 6.64 -18.85
N PHE A 115 -3.66 7.28 -17.68
CA PHE A 115 -2.83 8.44 -17.39
C PHE A 115 -1.34 8.13 -17.50
N ILE A 116 -0.87 7.06 -16.86
CA ILE A 116 0.54 6.62 -16.95
C ILE A 116 0.92 6.27 -18.39
N ALA A 117 0.08 5.48 -19.08
CA ALA A 117 0.32 5.14 -20.47
C ALA A 117 0.43 6.39 -21.36
N LYS A 118 -0.39 7.41 -21.07
CA LYS A 118 -0.37 8.67 -21.80
C LYS A 118 0.87 9.51 -21.49
N ALA A 119 1.30 9.58 -20.24
CA ALA A 119 2.53 10.26 -19.86
C ALA A 119 3.75 9.64 -20.56
N ILE A 120 3.85 8.31 -20.54
CA ILE A 120 4.92 7.57 -21.24
C ILE A 120 4.87 7.84 -22.73
N GLN A 121 3.69 7.79 -23.35
CA GLN A 121 3.53 8.04 -24.78
C GLN A 121 3.99 9.45 -25.19
N ASP A 122 3.74 10.45 -24.35
CA ASP A 122 4.07 11.85 -24.64
C ASP A 122 5.48 12.23 -24.15
N ASP A 123 6.29 11.25 -23.73
CA ASP A 123 7.65 11.43 -23.18
C ASP A 123 7.69 12.39 -21.99
N ARG A 124 6.72 12.22 -21.07
CA ARG A 124 6.57 13.04 -19.87
C ARG A 124 6.88 12.25 -18.63
N LEU A 125 7.70 12.86 -17.78
CA LEU A 125 7.93 12.38 -16.43
C LEU A 125 6.76 12.78 -15.54
N VAL A 126 6.35 11.85 -14.67
CA VAL A 126 5.30 12.06 -13.69
C VAL A 126 5.86 11.70 -12.33
N ASP A 127 5.70 12.61 -11.38
CA ASP A 127 6.16 12.41 -10.01
C ASP A 127 5.16 11.56 -9.23
N LEU A 128 5.31 10.24 -9.35
CA LEU A 128 4.54 9.26 -8.60
C LEU A 128 5.51 8.31 -7.89
N PRO A 129 5.55 8.31 -6.56
CA PRO A 129 6.44 7.44 -5.80
C PRO A 129 5.86 6.02 -5.75
N LEU A 130 5.79 5.33 -6.89
CA LEU A 130 5.26 3.95 -6.95
C LEU A 130 6.21 2.98 -6.25
N SER A 131 5.64 2.05 -5.50
CA SER A 131 6.42 1.01 -4.84
C SER A 131 7.15 0.15 -5.88
N PRO A 132 8.45 -0.17 -5.68
CA PRO A 132 9.16 -1.11 -6.55
C PRO A 132 8.46 -2.46 -6.67
N VAL A 133 7.82 -2.92 -5.60
CA VAL A 133 7.06 -4.17 -5.57
C VAL A 133 5.81 -4.07 -6.44
N PHE A 134 5.12 -2.93 -6.43
CA PHE A 134 3.99 -2.70 -7.32
C PHE A 134 4.44 -2.66 -8.79
N LEU A 135 5.57 -2.03 -9.09
CA LEU A 135 6.16 -2.03 -10.43
C LEU A 135 6.53 -3.46 -10.88
N LYS A 136 7.12 -4.27 -9.99
CA LYS A 136 7.44 -5.69 -10.25
C LYS A 136 6.18 -6.47 -10.62
N LEU A 137 5.07 -6.25 -9.93
CA LEU A 137 3.78 -6.88 -10.24
C LEU A 137 3.26 -6.50 -11.62
N ILE A 138 3.13 -5.20 -11.92
CA ILE A 138 2.51 -4.75 -13.18
C ILE A 138 3.37 -5.03 -14.41
N LEU A 139 4.68 -5.19 -14.24
CA LEU A 139 5.61 -5.54 -15.32
C LEU A 139 5.77 -7.05 -15.51
N SER A 140 5.26 -7.88 -14.58
CA SER A 140 5.37 -9.33 -14.69
C SER A 140 4.44 -9.86 -15.79
N SER A 141 5.04 -10.49 -16.81
CA SER A 141 4.29 -11.17 -17.86
C SER A 141 3.57 -12.42 -17.36
N GLU A 142 4.03 -13.00 -16.25
CA GLU A 142 3.48 -14.24 -15.69
C GLU A 142 2.03 -14.03 -15.22
N LEU A 143 1.74 -12.87 -14.61
CA LEU A 143 0.43 -12.52 -14.06
C LEU A 143 -0.66 -12.27 -15.11
N ASN A 144 -0.30 -12.20 -16.40
CA ASN A 144 -1.28 -12.05 -17.48
C ASN A 144 -1.96 -13.37 -17.87
N SER A 145 -1.50 -14.49 -17.30
CA SER A 145 -2.06 -15.81 -17.55
C SER A 145 -3.08 -16.17 -16.47
N SER A 146 -4.19 -16.81 -16.85
CA SER A 146 -5.29 -17.15 -15.91
C SER A 146 -4.91 -18.17 -14.82
N SER A 147 -3.68 -18.68 -14.80
CA SER A 147 -3.20 -19.72 -13.89
C SER A 147 -1.95 -19.33 -13.08
N SER A 148 -1.50 -18.07 -13.15
CA SER A 148 -0.31 -17.63 -12.44
C SER A 148 -0.60 -17.33 -10.98
N SER A 149 0.27 -17.82 -10.08
CA SER A 149 0.27 -17.38 -8.68
C SER A 149 1.16 -16.15 -8.52
N ILE A 150 0.83 -15.30 -7.53
CA ILE A 150 1.70 -14.20 -7.14
C ILE A 150 3.03 -14.70 -6.55
N ASP A 151 3.06 -15.94 -6.05
CA ASP A 151 4.21 -16.56 -5.41
C ASP A 151 5.39 -16.79 -6.37
N SER A 152 5.14 -16.79 -7.70
CA SER A 152 6.24 -16.87 -8.68
C SER A 152 6.90 -15.53 -8.93
N VAL A 153 6.26 -14.43 -8.52
CA VAL A 153 6.69 -13.06 -8.80
C VAL A 153 7.22 -12.39 -7.56
N LEU A 154 6.54 -12.56 -6.43
CA LEU A 154 6.88 -11.91 -5.16
C LEU A 154 7.52 -12.88 -4.18
N ASP A 155 8.48 -12.36 -3.42
CA ASP A 155 9.17 -13.10 -2.36
C ASP A 155 9.03 -12.38 -1.00
N LEU A 156 9.70 -12.94 0.03
CA LEU A 156 9.67 -12.40 1.38
C LEU A 156 10.36 -11.03 1.48
N ASP A 157 11.35 -10.74 0.62
CA ASP A 157 12.04 -9.45 0.61
C ASP A 157 11.15 -8.36 0.01
N ASP A 158 10.35 -8.70 -1.01
CA ASP A 158 9.28 -7.82 -1.50
C ASP A 158 8.23 -7.56 -0.41
N PHE A 159 7.81 -8.60 0.32
CA PHE A 159 6.87 -8.43 1.42
C PHE A 159 7.44 -7.54 2.53
N MET A 160 8.73 -7.64 2.81
CA MET A 160 9.43 -6.79 3.79
C MET A 160 9.48 -5.31 3.36
N GLN A 161 9.52 -5.01 2.07
CA GLN A 161 9.46 -3.62 1.58
C GLN A 161 8.10 -2.96 1.84
N ILE A 162 7.02 -3.75 1.87
CA ILE A 162 5.66 -3.23 2.08
C ILE A 162 5.26 -3.30 3.55
N PHE A 163 5.57 -4.42 4.22
CA PHE A 163 5.19 -4.69 5.61
C PHE A 163 6.39 -5.18 6.42
N PRO A 164 7.35 -4.32 6.76
CA PRO A 164 8.61 -4.72 7.38
C PRO A 164 8.44 -5.52 8.67
N GLU A 165 7.57 -5.07 9.58
CA GLU A 165 7.35 -5.76 10.86
C GLU A 165 6.65 -7.11 10.69
N LYS A 166 5.68 -7.20 9.77
CA LYS A 166 5.00 -8.47 9.47
C LYS A 166 5.94 -9.46 8.79
N ALA A 167 6.81 -8.98 7.89
CA ALA A 167 7.79 -9.81 7.20
C ALA A 167 8.84 -10.36 8.16
N LYS A 168 9.31 -9.55 9.13
CA LYS A 168 10.21 -10.04 10.20
C LYS A 168 9.56 -11.17 10.98
N LEU A 169 8.29 -11.01 11.38
CA LEU A 169 7.58 -12.05 12.13
C LEU A 169 7.42 -13.32 11.29
N LEU A 170 7.01 -13.17 10.03
CA LEU A 170 6.87 -14.29 9.11
C LEU A 170 8.20 -15.02 8.89
N LYS A 171 9.30 -14.28 8.75
CA LYS A 171 10.65 -14.86 8.65
C LYS A 171 11.01 -15.67 9.91
N SER A 172 10.78 -15.12 11.09
CA SER A 172 10.99 -15.82 12.37
C SER A 172 10.17 -17.11 12.48
N LEU A 173 8.91 -17.08 12.03
CA LEU A 173 8.03 -18.26 12.02
C LEU A 173 8.53 -19.33 11.03
N ILE A 174 8.97 -18.94 9.83
CA ILE A 174 9.56 -19.86 8.84
C ILE A 174 10.82 -20.53 9.41
N GLU A 175 11.73 -19.75 10.01
CA GLU A 175 12.94 -20.27 10.62
C GLU A 175 12.63 -21.20 11.80
N TYR A 176 11.63 -20.87 12.61
CA TYR A 176 11.13 -21.71 13.69
C TYR A 176 10.58 -23.05 13.16
N ASN A 177 9.75 -23.02 12.12
CA ASN A 177 9.20 -24.23 11.49
C ASN A 177 10.29 -25.13 10.89
N LEU A 178 11.32 -24.55 10.27
CA LEU A 178 12.47 -25.31 9.76
C LEU A 178 13.23 -26.02 10.89
N LYS A 179 13.50 -25.35 12.02
CA LYS A 179 14.14 -25.96 13.19
C LYS A 179 13.33 -27.12 13.76
N ILE A 180 12.00 -26.98 13.84
CA ILE A 180 11.12 -28.08 14.30
C ILE A 180 11.24 -29.29 13.37
N LYS A 181 11.22 -29.06 12.04
CA LYS A 181 11.30 -30.14 11.05
C LYS A 181 12.63 -30.90 11.07
N GLU A 182 13.72 -30.28 11.51
CA GLU A 182 15.01 -30.94 11.70
C GLU A 182 15.02 -31.89 12.92
N LEU A 183 14.11 -31.68 13.88
CA LEU A 183 13.97 -32.53 15.06
C LEU A 183 13.00 -33.69 14.77
N ASN A 184 13.49 -34.92 14.92
CA ASN A 184 12.67 -36.12 14.72
C ASN A 184 11.74 -36.45 15.91
N ASN A 185 11.88 -35.78 17.06
CA ASN A 185 11.19 -36.11 18.31
C ASN A 185 10.31 -34.95 18.80
N LYS A 186 9.04 -35.24 19.14
CA LYS A 186 8.06 -34.24 19.65
C LYS A 186 8.51 -33.54 20.94
N GLU A 187 9.13 -34.25 21.88
CA GLU A 187 9.56 -33.68 23.18
C GLU A 187 10.66 -32.62 23.05
N ASP A 188 11.46 -32.68 21.98
CA ASP A 188 12.52 -31.70 21.74
C ASP A 188 11.98 -30.50 20.95
N SER A 189 10.94 -30.70 20.12
CA SER A 189 10.25 -29.63 19.39
C SER A 189 9.55 -28.64 20.34
N GLU A 190 8.93 -29.13 21.42
CA GLU A 190 8.24 -28.28 22.42
C GLU A 190 9.19 -27.37 23.22
N LYS A 191 10.50 -27.62 23.18
CA LYS A 191 11.51 -26.81 23.88
C LYS A 191 12.10 -25.71 23.00
N ILE A 192 11.81 -25.71 21.70
CA ILE A 192 12.32 -24.68 20.79
C ILE A 192 11.61 -23.37 21.11
N LEU A 193 12.41 -22.31 21.28
CA LEU A 193 11.92 -20.94 21.38
C LEU A 193 12.00 -20.25 20.02
N LEU A 194 11.00 -19.43 19.73
CA LEU A 194 10.96 -18.54 18.60
C LEU A 194 11.78 -17.29 18.91
N GLN A 195 12.72 -16.96 18.01
CA GLN A 195 13.50 -15.73 18.07
C GLN A 195 12.76 -14.62 17.31
N PHE A 196 12.42 -13.52 17.98
CA PHE A 196 11.87 -12.33 17.34
C PHE A 196 12.55 -11.07 17.87
N GLY A 197 13.31 -10.40 17.00
CA GLY A 197 14.19 -9.29 17.41
C GLY A 197 15.22 -9.78 18.42
N ASP A 198 15.33 -9.08 19.55
CA ASP A 198 16.25 -9.41 20.66
C ASP A 198 15.62 -10.34 21.70
N SER A 199 14.41 -10.86 21.46
CA SER A 199 13.65 -11.66 22.42
C SER A 199 13.44 -13.09 21.93
N GLU A 200 13.38 -14.01 22.89
CA GLU A 200 12.99 -15.41 22.70
C GLU A 200 11.68 -15.67 23.44
N CYS A 201 10.74 -16.37 22.81
CA CYS A 201 9.45 -16.71 23.40
C CYS A 201 8.93 -18.06 22.88
N SER A 202 7.97 -18.65 23.56
CA SER A 202 7.23 -19.79 23.02
C SER A 202 6.28 -19.32 21.92
N LEU A 203 5.82 -20.23 21.05
CA LEU A 203 4.85 -19.89 20.01
C LEU A 203 3.52 -19.43 20.63
N GLU A 204 3.13 -20.08 21.74
CA GLU A 204 1.90 -19.80 22.47
C GLU A 204 1.90 -18.39 23.09
N ASP A 205 3.06 -17.88 23.51
CA ASP A 205 3.20 -16.53 24.06
C ASP A 205 2.81 -15.44 23.05
N LEU A 206 2.90 -15.72 21.75
CA LEU A 206 2.50 -14.77 20.71
C LEU A 206 0.98 -14.71 20.52
N SER A 207 0.24 -15.71 21.00
CA SER A 207 -1.23 -15.80 20.89
C SER A 207 -1.74 -15.49 19.47
N LEU A 208 -1.07 -16.05 18.47
CA LEU A 208 -1.39 -15.84 17.06
C LEU A 208 -2.60 -16.69 16.64
N THR A 209 -3.39 -16.14 15.73
CA THR A 209 -4.47 -16.85 15.04
C THR A 209 -4.24 -16.78 13.52
N PHE A 210 -4.99 -17.53 12.72
CA PHE A 210 -4.96 -17.41 11.25
C PHE A 210 -5.75 -16.18 10.74
N ALA A 211 -5.63 -15.06 11.44
CA ALA A 211 -6.19 -13.79 11.06
C ALA A 211 -5.10 -12.71 11.19
N VAL A 212 -5.10 -11.77 10.25
CA VAL A 212 -4.16 -10.65 10.25
C VAL A 212 -4.92 -9.35 10.41
N ASN A 213 -4.31 -8.41 11.14
CA ASN A 213 -4.81 -7.03 11.22
C ASN A 213 -4.90 -6.43 9.81
N PRO A 214 -5.89 -5.54 9.55
CA PRO A 214 -6.02 -4.85 8.28
C PRO A 214 -4.68 -4.23 7.89
N PRO A 215 -4.11 -4.61 6.73
CA PRO A 215 -2.94 -3.92 6.18
C PRO A 215 -3.13 -2.42 5.97
N SER A 216 -4.35 -1.94 5.73
CA SER A 216 -4.64 -0.54 5.44
C SER A 216 -5.69 0.04 6.39
N LYS A 217 -5.41 1.21 6.99
CA LYS A 217 -6.38 1.97 7.79
C LYS A 217 -7.48 2.63 6.95
N VAL A 218 -7.33 2.61 5.62
CA VAL A 218 -8.31 3.13 4.65
C VAL A 218 -9.67 2.43 4.74
N PHE A 219 -9.68 1.16 5.15
CA PHE A 219 -10.89 0.34 5.16
C PHE A 219 -11.29 -0.03 6.59
N PRO A 220 -12.59 -0.03 6.92
CA PRO A 220 -13.07 -0.19 8.30
C PRO A 220 -13.14 -1.65 8.78
N TYR A 221 -12.35 -2.57 8.20
CA TYR A 221 -12.37 -3.98 8.62
C TYR A 221 -11.39 -4.26 9.74
N LEU A 222 -11.77 -5.16 10.65
CA LEU A 222 -11.01 -5.45 11.87
C LEU A 222 -9.89 -6.47 11.66
N HIS A 223 -10.08 -7.41 10.75
CA HIS A 223 -9.11 -8.46 10.43
C HIS A 223 -9.42 -9.07 9.06
N ALA A 224 -8.40 -9.67 8.44
CA ALA A 224 -8.55 -10.55 7.31
C ALA A 224 -8.20 -11.98 7.76
N GLU A 225 -9.12 -12.92 7.55
CA GLU A 225 -8.86 -14.33 7.83
C GLU A 225 -8.05 -14.95 6.69
N LEU A 226 -6.95 -15.65 7.04
CA LEU A 226 -6.09 -16.36 6.08
C LEU A 226 -6.69 -17.71 5.67
N ILE A 227 -7.47 -18.30 6.56
CA ILE A 227 -8.26 -19.52 6.35
C ILE A 227 -9.69 -19.29 6.88
N GLU A 228 -10.63 -20.14 6.47
CA GLU A 228 -12.01 -20.06 6.97
C GLU A 228 -12.06 -20.17 8.50
N ASN A 229 -12.71 -19.21 9.16
CA ASN A 229 -12.82 -19.16 10.62
C ASN A 229 -11.46 -19.05 11.33
N GLY A 230 -10.46 -18.50 10.62
CA GLY A 230 -9.07 -18.42 11.07
C GLY A 230 -8.86 -17.59 12.33
N LEU A 231 -9.78 -16.66 12.65
CA LEU A 231 -9.74 -15.91 13.92
C LEU A 231 -9.90 -16.82 15.14
N ASN A 232 -10.61 -17.94 14.99
CA ASN A 232 -10.87 -18.90 16.07
C ASN A 232 -9.92 -20.10 16.05
N ILE A 233 -8.86 -20.04 15.23
CA ILE A 233 -7.88 -21.11 15.08
C ILE A 233 -6.53 -20.57 15.52
N ASP A 234 -6.05 -21.06 16.66
CA ASP A 234 -4.74 -20.71 17.18
C ASP A 234 -3.62 -21.30 16.30
N VAL A 235 -2.54 -20.54 16.15
CA VAL A 235 -1.31 -21.03 15.55
C VAL A 235 -0.53 -21.81 16.61
N THR A 236 -0.29 -23.08 16.32
CA THR A 236 0.37 -24.06 17.19
C THR A 236 1.47 -24.77 16.42
N LEU A 237 2.27 -25.58 17.11
CA LEU A 237 3.36 -26.34 16.50
C LEU A 237 2.91 -27.27 15.34
N GLU A 238 1.63 -27.67 15.31
CA GLU A 238 1.09 -28.55 14.27
C GLU A 238 0.70 -27.82 12.98
N ASN A 239 0.47 -26.51 13.05
CA ASN A 239 -0.09 -25.73 11.94
C ASN A 239 0.70 -24.43 11.60
N VAL A 240 1.79 -24.15 12.31
CA VAL A 240 2.72 -23.04 12.03
C VAL A 240 3.46 -23.19 10.71
#